data_AF-A0A3Q7GIK0-F1
#
_entry.id   AF-A0A3Q7GIK0-F1
#
_cell.length_a   1.000
_cell.length_b   1.000
_cell.length_c   1.000
_cell.angle_alpha   90.00
_cell.angle_beta   90.00
_cell.angle_gamma   90.00
#
_symmetry.space_group_name_H-M   'P 1'
#
loop_
_entity.id
_entity.type
_entity.pdbx_description
1 polymer ?
#
loop_
_entity_poly.entity_id
_entity_poly.type
_entity_poly.pdbx_seq_one_letter_code
_entity_poly.pdbx_strand_id
1 'polypeptide(L)'
;MAMMYGNQENSMKYPSLTPFVHVDDVANAHILLLENSKAKGRYICSAVEVTPDELFDFLSARYPEYRIPNVDSLREVGGIKHPSLSSKKLLDSGFKYKYGLEEMFDGAIECCKQKGLL
;
A
#
# COMPACT_ATOMS: atom_id res chain seq x y z
N MET A 1 8.58 -4.36 -2.53
CA MET A 1 9.05 -5.64 -3.12
C MET A 1 10.50 -5.99 -2.80
N ALA A 2 11.41 -5.03 -2.66
CA ALA A 2 12.77 -5.30 -2.15
C ALA A 2 12.80 -6.17 -0.88
N MET A 3 11.80 -6.03 -0.01
CA MET A 3 11.60 -6.85 1.20
C MET A 3 11.44 -8.36 0.91
N MET A 4 10.89 -8.77 -0.23
CA MET A 4 10.66 -10.19 -0.53
C MET A 4 11.96 -10.92 -0.90
N TYR A 5 13.00 -10.20 -1.35
CA TYR A 5 14.31 -10.77 -1.70
C TYR A 5 15.26 -10.93 -0.51
N GLY A 6 14.86 -10.48 0.68
CA GLY A 6 15.67 -10.62 1.90
C GLY A 6 16.98 -9.80 1.90
N ASN A 7 17.16 -8.87 0.96
CA ASN A 7 18.37 -8.04 0.92
C ASN A 7 18.25 -6.87 1.91
N GLN A 8 19.00 -6.96 3.01
CA GLN A 8 19.01 -5.98 4.10
C GLN A 8 19.66 -4.63 3.72
N GLU A 9 20.59 -4.60 2.76
CA GLU A 9 21.31 -3.38 2.39
C GLU A 9 20.46 -2.42 1.51
N ASN A 10 19.36 -2.93 0.93
CA ASN A 10 18.44 -2.18 0.07
C ASN A 10 16.98 -2.20 0.58
N SER A 11 16.76 -2.48 1.87
CA SER A 11 15.39 -2.46 2.41
C SER A 11 14.86 -1.03 2.44
N MET A 12 13.76 -0.82 1.71
CA MET A 12 13.02 0.44 1.75
C MET A 12 12.53 0.65 3.19
N LYS A 13 12.91 1.76 3.81
CA LYS A 13 12.43 2.13 5.15
C LYS A 13 11.03 2.68 5.02
N TYR A 14 10.16 2.24 5.92
CA TYR A 14 8.77 2.65 6.01
C TYR A 14 8.60 3.66 7.13
N PRO A 15 7.83 4.73 6.88
CA PRO A 15 7.43 5.66 7.93
C PRO A 15 6.59 4.93 8.98
N SER A 16 6.35 5.59 10.11
CA SER A 16 5.55 5.03 11.22
C SER A 16 4.15 4.55 10.80
N LEU A 17 3.61 5.11 9.73
CA LEU A 17 2.31 4.73 9.15
C LEU A 17 2.39 4.89 7.63
N THR A 18 2.13 3.82 6.89
CA THR A 18 2.24 3.79 5.43
C THR A 18 0.86 3.62 4.78
N PRO A 19 0.42 4.57 3.93
CA PRO A 19 -0.84 4.45 3.20
C PRO A 19 -0.70 3.54 1.97
N PHE A 20 -1.73 2.75 1.71
CA PHE A 20 -1.84 1.85 0.56
C PHE A 20 -3.18 2.02 -0.14
N VAL A 21 -3.17 1.82 -1.46
CA VAL A 21 -4.36 1.78 -2.30
C VAL A 21 -4.09 0.85 -3.48
N HIS A 22 -5.11 0.09 -3.89
CA HIS A 22 -5.00 -0.81 -5.02
C HIS A 22 -4.99 -0.02 -6.34
N VAL A 23 -4.17 -0.44 -7.30
CA VAL A 23 -4.03 0.26 -8.59
C VAL A 23 -5.35 0.39 -9.35
N ASP A 24 -6.19 -0.65 -9.35
CA ASP A 24 -7.52 -0.60 -9.95
C ASP A 24 -8.48 0.34 -9.21
N ASP A 25 -8.38 0.45 -7.88
CA ASP A 25 -9.19 1.42 -7.13
C ASP A 25 -8.77 2.85 -7.48
N VAL A 26 -7.47 3.10 -7.68
CA VAL A 26 -6.99 4.38 -8.20
C VAL A 26 -7.55 4.66 -9.59
N ALA A 27 -7.51 3.70 -10.51
CA ALA A 27 -8.07 3.86 -11.86
C ALA A 27 -9.59 4.14 -11.82
N ASN A 28 -10.33 3.39 -11.01
CA ASN A 28 -11.77 3.61 -10.83
C ASN A 28 -12.07 4.98 -10.20
N ALA A 29 -11.23 5.45 -9.27
CA ALA A 29 -11.38 6.78 -8.68
C ALA A 29 -11.15 7.89 -9.72
N HIS A 30 -10.20 7.71 -10.63
CA HIS A 30 -9.98 8.64 -11.75
C HIS A 30 -11.21 8.72 -12.65
N ILE A 31 -11.79 7.58 -13.04
CA ILE A 31 -13.00 7.52 -13.88
C ILE A 31 -14.17 8.22 -13.17
N LEU A 32 -14.43 7.87 -11.91
CA LEU A 32 -15.52 8.48 -11.14
C LEU A 32 -15.39 10.01 -11.04
N LEU A 33 -14.19 10.51 -10.75
CA LEU A 33 -13.97 11.95 -10.60
C LEU A 33 -14.02 12.69 -11.94
N LEU A 34 -13.66 12.03 -13.05
CA LEU A 34 -13.83 12.56 -14.40
C LEU A 34 -15.31 12.70 -14.77
N GLU A 35 -16.12 11.69 -14.45
CA GLU A 35 -17.56 11.66 -14.76
C GLU A 35 -18.40 12.54 -13.84
N ASN A 36 -17.91 12.83 -12.63
CA ASN A 36 -18.63 13.64 -11.64
C ASN A 36 -18.42 15.15 -11.89
N SER A 37 -19.40 15.80 -12.51
CA SER A 37 -19.37 17.25 -12.78
C SER A 37 -19.25 18.14 -11.53
N LYS A 38 -19.51 17.62 -10.33
CA LYS A 38 -19.34 18.34 -9.05
C LYS A 38 -17.94 18.17 -8.46
N ALA A 39 -17.10 17.29 -9.02
CA ALA A 39 -15.74 17.07 -8.52
C ALA A 39 -14.90 18.34 -8.66
N LYS A 40 -14.24 18.75 -7.57
CA LYS A 40 -13.40 19.96 -7.57
C LYS A 40 -12.22 19.85 -6.62
N GLY A 41 -11.05 20.28 -7.10
CA GLY A 41 -9.82 20.34 -6.33
C GLY A 41 -9.25 18.95 -6.02
N ARG A 42 -8.60 18.83 -4.86
CA ARG A 42 -7.83 17.63 -4.50
C ARG A 42 -8.71 16.57 -3.84
N TYR A 43 -8.41 15.30 -4.13
CA TYR A 43 -9.00 14.12 -3.51
C TYR A 43 -7.87 13.17 -3.09
N ILE A 44 -7.91 12.70 -1.85
CA ILE A 44 -7.02 11.64 -1.37
C ILE A 44 -7.64 10.30 -1.73
N CYS A 45 -6.83 9.42 -2.32
CA CYS A 45 -7.18 8.04 -2.65
C CYS A 45 -6.20 7.11 -1.90
N SER A 46 -6.56 6.80 -0.66
CA SER A 46 -5.84 5.93 0.27
C SER A 46 -6.85 5.02 0.98
N ALA A 47 -6.69 3.70 0.87
CA ALA A 47 -7.67 2.73 1.34
C ALA A 47 -7.31 2.17 2.72
N VAL A 48 -6.04 1.80 2.91
CA VAL A 48 -5.53 1.12 4.10
C VAL A 48 -4.29 1.85 4.58
N GLU A 49 -4.09 1.91 5.88
CA GLU A 49 -2.86 2.41 6.49
C GLU A 49 -2.26 1.30 7.35
N VAL A 50 -0.96 1.07 7.22
CA VAL A 50 -0.27 -0.06 7.86
C VAL A 50 1.02 0.43 8.49
N THR A 51 1.26 0.03 9.73
CA THR A 51 2.54 0.25 10.42
C THR A 51 3.60 -0.74 9.94
N PRO A 52 4.91 -0.48 10.13
CA PRO A 52 5.95 -1.46 9.78
C PRO A 52 5.77 -2.82 10.45
N ASP A 53 5.27 -2.84 11.70
CA ASP A 53 4.97 -4.05 12.46
C ASP A 53 3.83 -4.86 11.85
N GLU A 54 2.69 -4.21 11.59
CA GLU A 54 1.54 -4.86 10.93
C GLU A 54 1.90 -5.37 9.54
N LEU A 55 2.73 -4.63 8.80
CA LEU A 55 3.20 -5.02 7.48
C LEU A 55 4.12 -6.24 7.55
N PHE A 56 5.03 -6.27 8.53
CA PHE A 56 5.91 -7.41 8.76
C PHE A 56 5.11 -8.67 9.10
N ASP A 57 4.16 -8.57 10.02
CA ASP A 57 3.31 -9.68 10.44
C ASP A 57 2.47 -10.20 9.27
N PHE A 58 1.84 -9.29 8.51
CA PHE A 58 1.06 -9.61 7.32
C PHE A 58 1.88 -10.37 6.27
N LEU A 59 3.06 -9.84 5.91
CA LEU A 59 3.92 -10.45 4.88
C LEU A 59 4.48 -11.80 5.34
N SER A 60 4.92 -11.89 6.59
CA SER A 60 5.51 -13.11 7.15
C SER A 60 4.48 -14.24 7.26
N ALA A 61 3.23 -13.91 7.59
CA ALA A 61 2.15 -14.88 7.66
C ALA A 61 1.66 -15.33 6.28
N ARG A 62 1.53 -14.39 5.34
CA ARG A 62 0.92 -14.66 4.02
C ARG A 62 1.88 -15.27 3.01
N TYR A 63 3.16 -14.91 3.07
CA TYR A 63 4.17 -15.37 2.12
C TYR A 63 5.39 -16.00 2.82
N PRO A 64 5.18 -17.12 3.54
CA PRO A 64 6.22 -17.77 4.33
C PRO A 64 7.39 -18.32 3.49
N GLU A 65 7.23 -18.41 2.17
CA GLU A 65 8.30 -18.83 1.27
C GLU A 65 9.41 -17.78 1.11
N TYR A 66 9.17 -16.52 1.50
CA TYR A 66 10.14 -15.44 1.42
C TYR A 66 10.78 -15.14 2.76
N ARG A 67 12.06 -14.74 2.71
CA ARG A 67 12.78 -14.26 3.88
C ARG A 67 12.52 -12.78 4.08
N ILE A 68 11.43 -12.46 4.78
CA ILE A 68 11.10 -11.08 5.14
C ILE A 68 12.13 -10.55 6.15
N PRO A 69 12.80 -9.40 5.89
CA PRO A 69 13.72 -8.78 6.83
C PRO A 69 13.05 -8.45 8.17
N ASN A 70 13.82 -8.44 9.26
CA ASN A 70 13.33 -8.07 10.59
C ASN A 70 12.63 -6.70 10.57
N VAL A 71 11.55 -6.53 11.34
CA VAL A 71 10.79 -5.27 11.47
C VAL A 71 11.68 -4.05 11.74
N ASP A 72 12.75 -4.19 12.52
CA ASP A 72 13.67 -3.06 12.79
C ASP A 72 14.41 -2.57 11.55
N SER A 73 14.64 -3.44 10.57
CA SER A 73 15.21 -3.06 9.27
C SER A 73 14.20 -2.37 8.33
N LEU A 74 12.91 -2.50 8.64
CA LEU A 74 11.82 -1.83 7.91
C LEU A 74 11.50 -0.46 8.48
N ARG A 75 11.78 -0.21 9.77
CA ARG A 75 11.44 1.06 10.44
C ARG A 75 12.37 2.19 10.01
N GLU A 76 11.78 3.34 9.68
CA GLU A 76 12.53 4.60 9.56
C GLU A 76 12.90 5.14 10.96
N VAL A 77 14.19 5.08 11.31
CA VAL A 77 14.70 5.60 12.59
C VAL A 77 14.79 7.12 12.54
N GLY A 78 14.13 7.79 13.50
CA GLY A 78 14.14 9.26 13.61
C GLY A 78 13.20 9.98 12.64
N GLY A 79 12.31 9.24 11.97
CA GLY A 79 11.35 9.79 11.00
C GLY A 79 10.27 10.67 11.63
N ILE A 80 9.72 11.58 10.82
CA ILE A 80 8.56 12.41 11.19
C ILE A 80 7.34 11.49 11.30
N LYS A 81 6.53 11.64 12.37
CA LYS A 81 5.23 10.97 12.43
C LYS A 81 4.34 11.50 11.31
N HIS A 82 4.05 10.65 10.33
CA HIS A 82 3.14 11.01 9.25
C HIS A 82 1.69 10.95 9.77
N PRO A 83 0.88 12.00 9.56
CA PRO A 83 -0.52 11.98 9.91
C PRO A 83 -1.28 11.02 8.98
N SER A 84 -2.35 10.43 9.52
CA SER A 84 -3.30 9.62 8.74
C SER A 84 -3.90 10.42 7.58
N LEU A 85 -4.06 9.78 6.44
CA LEU A 85 -4.66 10.32 5.23
C LEU A 85 -6.16 10.01 5.19
N SER A 86 -6.98 11.05 5.23
CA SER A 86 -8.43 10.89 5.12
C SER A 86 -8.91 10.89 3.66
N SER A 87 -9.41 9.75 3.20
CA SER A 87 -10.12 9.62 1.91
C SER A 87 -11.59 10.03 1.98
N LYS A 88 -12.05 10.64 3.08
CA LYS A 88 -13.47 10.94 3.29
C LYS A 88 -14.11 11.73 2.14
N LYS A 89 -13.41 12.74 1.61
CA LYS A 89 -13.92 13.53 0.48
C LYS A 89 -14.17 12.70 -0.78
N LEU A 90 -13.33 11.69 -1.04
CA LEU A 90 -13.51 10.75 -2.15
C LEU A 90 -14.69 9.80 -1.88
N LEU A 91 -14.82 9.28 -0.66
CA LEU A 91 -15.94 8.41 -0.30
C LEU A 91 -17.28 9.15 -0.36
N ASP A 92 -17.30 10.42 0.06
CA ASP A 92 -18.48 11.29 -0.01
C ASP A 92 -18.89 11.62 -1.46
N SER A 93 -18.04 11.36 -2.47
CA SER A 93 -18.41 11.47 -3.90
C SER A 93 -19.12 10.22 -4.45
N GLY A 94 -19.29 9.18 -3.62
CA GLY A 94 -19.90 7.90 -3.99
C GLY A 94 -18.88 6.81 -4.32
N PHE A 95 -17.58 7.08 -4.21
CA PHE A 95 -16.53 6.09 -4.43
C PHE A 95 -16.56 4.99 -3.36
N LYS A 96 -16.23 3.76 -3.75
CA LYS A 96 -16.06 2.62 -2.85
C LYS A 96 -14.80 1.85 -3.24
N TYR A 97 -13.91 1.66 -2.27
CA TYR A 97 -12.77 0.74 -2.43
C TYR A 97 -13.30 -0.68 -2.59
N LYS A 98 -12.69 -1.44 -3.50
CA LYS A 98 -13.04 -2.84 -3.76
C LYS A 98 -12.00 -3.80 -3.20
N TYR A 99 -10.78 -3.33 -2.98
CA TYR A 99 -9.63 -4.19 -2.69
C TYR A 99 -8.96 -3.80 -1.38
N GLY A 100 -8.50 -4.81 -0.64
CA GLY A 100 -7.73 -4.66 0.59
C GLY A 100 -6.24 -4.91 0.38
N LEU A 101 -5.51 -4.97 1.49
CA LEU A 101 -4.06 -5.18 1.49
C LEU A 101 -3.67 -6.54 0.87
N GLU A 102 -4.50 -7.55 1.07
CA GLU A 102 -4.33 -8.90 0.51
C GLU A 102 -4.26 -8.88 -1.02
N GLU A 103 -5.30 -8.34 -1.67
CA GLU A 103 -5.37 -8.31 -3.14
C GLU A 103 -4.26 -7.44 -3.74
N MET A 104 -3.88 -6.36 -3.04
CA MET A 104 -2.77 -5.50 -3.46
C MET A 104 -1.44 -6.27 -3.52
N PHE A 105 -1.10 -7.01 -2.46
CA PHE A 105 0.16 -7.73 -2.41
C PHE A 105 0.14 -9.02 -3.24
N ASP A 106 -0.96 -9.77 -3.24
CA ASP A 106 -1.10 -10.98 -4.05
C ASP A 106 -0.95 -10.67 -5.54
N GLY A 107 -1.67 -9.66 -6.03
CA GLY A 107 -1.61 -9.25 -7.42
C GLY A 107 -0.23 -8.74 -7.83
N ALA A 108 0.44 -7.97 -6.95
CA ALA A 108 1.78 -7.47 -7.21
C ALA A 108 2.83 -8.61 -7.25
N ILE A 109 2.80 -9.52 -6.28
CA ILE A 109 3.73 -10.65 -6.19
C ILE A 109 3.55 -11.59 -7.38
N GLU A 110 2.30 -11.95 -7.71
CA GLU A 110 2.01 -12.84 -8.84
C GLU A 110 2.45 -12.21 -10.17
N CYS A 111 2.17 -10.92 -10.38
CA CYS A 111 2.64 -10.19 -11.56
C CYS A 111 4.18 -10.18 -11.66
N CYS A 112 4.88 -10.00 -10.54
CA CYS A 112 6.33 -10.06 -10.50
C CYS A 112 6.87 -11.47 -10.82
N LYS A 113 6.28 -12.53 -10.25
CA LYS A 113 6.66 -13.93 -10.54
C LYS A 113 6.52 -14.25 -12.02
N GLN A 114 5.38 -13.92 -12.62
CA GLN A 114 5.10 -14.17 -14.05
C GLN A 114 6.07 -13.44 -14.98
N LYS A 115 6.63 -12.32 -14.54
CA LYS A 115 7.61 -11.53 -15.30
C LYS A 115 9.05 -11.90 -14.99
N GLY A 116 9.31 -12.89 -14.14
CA GLY A 116 10.65 -13.26 -13.69
C GLY A 116 11.34 -12.14 -12.93
N LEU A 117 10.57 -11.22 -12.34
CA LEU A 117 11.11 -10.17 -11.50
C LEU A 117 11.32 -10.69 -10.09
N LEU A 118 10.46 -11.59 -9.59
CA LEU A 118 10.53 -12.24 -8.28
C LEU A 118 10.65 -13.76 -8.42
#